data_AF-A0A433D2U7-F1
#
_entry.id   AF-A0A433D2U7-F1
#
_cell.length_a   1.000
_cell.length_b   1.000
_cell.length_c   1.000
_cell.angle_alpha   90.00
_cell.angle_beta   90.00
_cell.angle_gamma   90.00
#
_symmetry.space_group_name_H-M   'P 1'
#
loop_
_entity.id
_entity.type
_entity.pdbx_description
1 polymer ?
#
loop_
_entity_poly.entity_id
_entity_poly.type
_entity_poly.pdbx_seq_one_letter_code
_entity_poly.pdbx_strand_id
1 'polypeptide(L)'
;MPDERKWRLSTGKVVEDALYEFGLKCTEELLSHSFVLDPDDTSYVDENIFTIAELNEIRTHKKHNLPTMPENFLNYLMKYAKSTIHELRGVLQEPINPDGTFAREIHHDFDWLQLAMHSL
;
A
#
# COMPACT_ATOMS: atom_id res chain seq x y z
N MET A 1 -22.15 11.69 -8.05
CA MET A 1 -22.27 10.31 -8.55
C MET A 1 -23.74 9.90 -8.53
N PRO A 2 -24.29 9.27 -9.58
CA PRO A 2 -25.66 8.75 -9.55
C PRO A 2 -25.84 7.77 -8.38
N ASP A 3 -26.96 7.86 -7.67
CA ASP A 3 -27.16 7.12 -6.41
C ASP A 3 -27.10 5.60 -6.59
N GLU A 4 -27.64 5.11 -7.70
CA GLU A 4 -27.64 3.70 -8.11
C GLU A 4 -26.24 3.13 -8.43
N ARG A 5 -25.21 3.97 -8.50
CA ARG A 5 -23.81 3.54 -8.67
C ARG A 5 -23.00 3.59 -7.38
N LYS A 6 -23.54 4.16 -6.31
CA LYS A 6 -22.85 4.27 -5.02
C LYS A 6 -22.84 2.93 -4.29
N TRP A 7 -21.82 2.72 -3.47
CA TRP A 7 -21.71 1.52 -2.67
C TRP A 7 -22.56 1.63 -1.40
N ARG A 8 -23.50 0.71 -1.25
CA ARG A 8 -24.30 0.52 -0.04
C ARG A 8 -23.79 -0.67 0.76
N LEU A 9 -23.50 -0.43 2.03
CA LEU A 9 -23.17 -1.47 3.01
C LEU A 9 -24.43 -2.26 3.39
N SER A 10 -24.23 -3.39 4.06
CA SER A 10 -25.31 -4.26 4.53
C SER A 10 -26.23 -3.56 5.56
N THR A 11 -25.75 -2.51 6.21
CA THR A 11 -26.52 -1.62 7.10
C THR A 11 -27.42 -0.64 6.35
N GLY A 12 -27.28 -0.55 5.02
CA GLY A 12 -27.94 0.45 4.17
C GLY A 12 -27.16 1.77 4.05
N LYS A 13 -26.08 1.93 4.81
CA LYS A 13 -25.22 3.11 4.77
C LYS A 13 -24.53 3.24 3.41
N VAL A 14 -24.50 4.46 2.87
CA VAL A 14 -23.85 4.78 1.60
C VAL A 14 -22.43 5.25 1.89
N VAL A 15 -21.43 4.53 1.37
CA VAL A 15 -20.01 4.75 1.70
C VAL A 15 -19.52 6.10 1.19
N GLU A 16 -19.83 6.45 -0.06
CA GLU A 16 -19.40 7.70 -0.67
C GLU A 16 -20.01 8.93 0.01
N ASP A 17 -21.26 8.84 0.45
CA ASP A 17 -21.92 9.94 1.16
C ASP A 17 -21.30 10.13 2.56
N ALA A 18 -21.06 9.03 3.29
CA ALA A 18 -20.40 9.08 4.59
C ALA A 18 -18.97 9.65 4.51
N LEU A 19 -18.18 9.22 3.52
CA LEU A 19 -16.84 9.75 3.28
C LEU A 19 -16.84 11.23 2.87
N TYR A 20 -17.80 11.63 2.04
CA TYR A 20 -17.94 13.02 1.61
C TYR A 20 -18.29 13.93 2.78
N GLU A 21 -19.27 13.54 3.60
CA GLU A 21 -19.65 14.28 4.80
C GLU A 21 -18.52 14.35 5.83
N PHE A 22 -17.71 13.29 5.94
CA PHE A 22 -16.50 13.30 6.76
C PHE A 22 -15.46 14.27 6.23
N GLY A 23 -15.11 14.19 4.95
CA GLY A 23 -14.13 15.07 4.31
C GLY A 23 -14.50 16.56 4.43
N LEU A 24 -15.77 16.92 4.30
CA LEU A 24 -16.23 18.30 4.50
C LEU A 24 -15.93 18.87 5.91
N LYS A 25 -15.73 18.01 6.91
CA LYS A 25 -15.41 18.43 8.29
C LYS A 25 -13.90 18.49 8.55
N CYS A 26 -13.10 17.82 7.73
CA CYS A 26 -11.66 17.76 7.89
C CYS A 26 -11.03 19.13 7.59
N THR A 27 -10.16 19.61 8.49
CA THR A 27 -9.45 20.88 8.31
C THR A 27 -8.16 20.74 7.51
N GLU A 28 -7.64 19.52 7.42
CA GLU A 28 -6.41 19.16 6.72
C GLU A 28 -6.73 18.12 5.64
N GLU A 29 -5.83 17.98 4.68
CA GLU A 29 -5.98 17.01 3.59
C GLU A 29 -5.89 15.56 4.13
N LEU A 30 -6.95 14.77 3.93
CA LEU A 30 -7.00 13.34 4.27
C LEU A 30 -7.33 12.50 3.04
N LEU A 31 -7.10 11.18 3.13
CA LEU A 31 -7.39 10.22 2.06
C LEU A 31 -8.86 10.28 1.57
N SER A 32 -9.79 10.61 2.46
CA SER A 32 -11.21 10.78 2.16
C SER A 32 -11.49 11.85 1.10
N HIS A 33 -10.67 12.92 1.00
CA HIS A 33 -10.81 13.95 -0.03
C HIS A 33 -10.56 13.41 -1.44
N SER A 34 -9.74 12.37 -1.56
CA SER A 34 -9.49 11.65 -2.81
C SER A 34 -10.40 10.42 -2.98
N PHE A 35 -11.43 10.27 -2.15
CA PHE A 35 -12.28 9.07 -2.06
C PHE A 35 -11.48 7.77 -1.88
N VAL A 36 -10.33 7.85 -1.20
CA VAL A 36 -9.55 6.69 -0.77
C VAL A 36 -10.01 6.30 0.63
N LEU A 37 -10.46 5.06 0.78
CA LEU A 37 -11.02 4.51 2.01
C LEU A 37 -9.99 3.57 2.66
N ASP A 38 -9.46 3.96 3.81
CA ASP A 38 -8.58 3.12 4.61
C ASP A 38 -9.36 2.53 5.80
N PRO A 39 -9.81 1.26 5.75
CA PRO A 39 -10.62 0.67 6.81
C PRO A 39 -9.90 0.55 8.16
N ASP A 40 -8.59 0.83 8.22
CA ASP A 40 -7.78 0.81 9.43
C ASP A 40 -7.53 2.23 10.01
N ASP A 41 -8.04 3.29 9.35
CA ASP A 41 -8.03 4.66 9.88
C ASP A 41 -8.95 4.77 11.10
N THR A 42 -8.37 5.10 12.25
CA THR A 42 -9.10 5.17 13.53
C THR A 42 -10.09 6.35 13.56
N SER A 43 -9.85 7.41 12.77
CA SER A 43 -10.71 8.59 12.73
C SER A 43 -12.14 8.25 12.32
N TYR A 44 -12.34 7.20 11.52
CA TYR A 44 -13.68 6.76 11.13
C TYR A 44 -14.53 6.25 12.30
N VAL A 45 -13.90 5.64 13.30
CA VAL A 45 -14.59 5.21 14.52
C VAL A 45 -14.72 6.37 15.50
N ASP A 46 -13.64 7.15 15.67
CA ASP A 46 -13.59 8.27 16.61
C ASP A 46 -14.62 9.36 16.26
N GLU A 47 -14.82 9.63 14.97
CA GLU A 47 -15.80 10.60 14.45
C GLU A 47 -17.16 9.96 14.13
N ASN A 48 -17.35 8.69 14.52
CA ASN A 48 -18.60 7.93 14.35
C ASN A 48 -19.09 7.86 12.89
N ILE A 49 -18.15 7.79 11.94
CA ILE A 49 -18.39 7.69 10.50
C ILE A 49 -18.73 6.26 10.11
N PHE A 50 -18.06 5.26 10.67
CA PHE A 50 -18.35 3.85 10.43
C PHE A 50 -18.29 3.05 11.72
N THR A 51 -19.13 2.03 11.83
CA THR A 51 -19.02 1.03 12.90
C THR A 51 -17.91 0.02 12.59
N ILE A 52 -17.43 -0.69 13.61
CA ILE A 52 -16.44 -1.77 13.43
C ILE A 52 -16.96 -2.85 12.46
N ALA A 53 -18.27 -3.15 12.50
CA ALA A 53 -18.89 -4.12 11.59
C ALA A 53 -18.89 -3.64 10.13
N GLU A 54 -19.19 -2.36 9.90
CA GLU A 54 -19.13 -1.73 8.58
C GLU A 54 -17.70 -1.69 8.04
N LEU A 55 -16.71 -1.34 8.87
CA LEU A 55 -15.29 -1.37 8.49
C LEU A 55 -14.81 -2.78 8.16
N ASN A 56 -15.29 -3.80 8.88
CA ASN A 56 -15.00 -5.20 8.56
C ASN A 56 -15.62 -5.63 7.22
N GLU A 57 -16.86 -5.21 6.93
CA GLU A 57 -17.49 -5.42 5.62
C GLU A 57 -16.65 -4.76 4.52
N ILE A 58 -16.25 -3.50 4.72
CA ILE A 58 -15.40 -2.76 3.79
C ILE A 58 -14.09 -3.50 3.53
N ARG A 59 -13.40 -3.93 4.60
CA ARG A 59 -12.10 -4.62 4.53
C ARG A 59 -12.15 -5.93 3.73
N THR A 60 -13.29 -6.61 3.76
CA THR A 60 -13.46 -7.94 3.18
C THR A 60 -14.15 -7.92 1.83
N HIS A 61 -14.85 -6.84 1.48
CA HIS A 61 -15.59 -6.71 0.23
C HIS A 61 -14.65 -6.74 -0.98
N LYS A 62 -14.79 -7.77 -1.84
CA LYS A 62 -13.99 -7.95 -3.06
C LYS A 62 -12.48 -7.79 -2.83
N LYS A 63 -11.99 -8.17 -1.65
CA LYS A 63 -10.58 -8.08 -1.31
C LYS A 63 -9.77 -8.87 -2.34
N HIS A 64 -8.93 -8.17 -3.08
CA HIS A 64 -7.94 -8.81 -3.93
C HIS A 64 -6.87 -9.45 -3.06
N ASN A 65 -6.43 -10.64 -3.44
CA ASN A 65 -5.24 -11.23 -2.82
C ASN A 65 -4.05 -10.34 -3.18
N LEU A 66 -3.27 -9.96 -2.17
CA LEU A 66 -2.00 -9.32 -2.42
C LEU A 66 -1.11 -10.32 -3.18
N PRO A 67 -0.35 -9.86 -4.19
CA PRO A 67 0.61 -10.72 -4.85
C PRO A 67 1.63 -11.21 -3.82
N THR A 68 1.98 -12.49 -3.88
CA THR A 68 3.07 -13.02 -3.08
C THR A 68 4.38 -12.48 -3.63
N MET A 69 5.25 -11.98 -2.75
CA MET A 69 6.60 -11.58 -3.14
C MET A 69 7.36 -12.80 -3.67
N PRO A 70 7.97 -12.73 -4.88
CA PRO A 70 8.80 -13.81 -5.38
C PRO A 70 9.96 -14.12 -4.43
N GLU A 71 10.22 -15.40 -4.17
CA GLU A 71 11.24 -15.83 -3.19
C GLU A 71 12.64 -15.34 -3.56
N ASN A 72 12.99 -15.32 -4.85
CA ASN A 72 14.25 -14.78 -5.35
C ASN A 72 14.40 -13.28 -5.05
N PHE A 73 13.32 -12.51 -5.23
CA PHE A 73 13.29 -11.08 -4.93
C PHE A 73 13.43 -10.83 -3.43
N LEU A 74 12.70 -11.59 -2.60
CA LEU A 74 12.83 -11.54 -1.15
C LEU A 74 14.25 -11.87 -0.69
N ASN A 75 14.84 -12.95 -1.21
CA ASN A 75 16.21 -13.34 -0.87
C ASN A 75 17.23 -12.26 -1.25
N TYR A 76 17.01 -11.58 -2.37
CA TYR A 76 17.86 -10.46 -2.78
C TYR A 76 17.67 -9.24 -1.85
N LEU A 77 16.44 -8.90 -1.50
CA LEU A 77 16.14 -7.84 -0.52
C LEU A 77 16.80 -8.10 0.83
N MET A 78 16.78 -9.35 1.29
CA MET A 78 17.41 -9.75 2.54
C MET A 78 18.94 -9.61 2.53
N LYS A 79 19.59 -9.45 1.37
CA LYS A 79 21.03 -9.12 1.33
C LYS A 79 21.33 -7.79 2.02
N TYR A 80 20.42 -6.82 1.96
CA TYR A 80 20.61 -5.50 2.57
C TYR A 80 20.37 -5.47 4.08
N ALA A 81 19.81 -6.53 4.66
CA ALA A 81 19.62 -6.66 6.11
C ALA A 81 20.95 -6.96 6.81
N LYS A 82 21.83 -5.94 6.90
CA LYS A 82 23.16 -6.02 7.52
C LYS A 82 23.20 -5.26 8.85
N SER A 83 24.00 -5.78 9.77
CA SER A 83 24.17 -5.22 11.12
C SER A 83 25.12 -4.02 11.15
N THR A 84 25.97 -3.87 10.13
CA THR A 84 26.95 -2.78 10.05
C THR A 84 26.90 -2.06 8.70
N ILE A 85 27.24 -0.77 8.72
CA ILE A 85 27.37 0.05 7.50
C ILE A 85 28.45 -0.50 6.56
N HIS A 86 29.52 -1.09 7.11
CA HIS A 86 30.59 -1.68 6.31
C HIS A 86 30.09 -2.84 5.47
N GLU A 87 29.35 -3.77 6.08
CA GLU A 87 28.73 -4.91 5.38
C GLU A 87 27.67 -4.45 4.38
N LEU A 88 26.84 -3.46 4.75
CA LEU A 88 25.83 -2.90 3.87
C LEU A 88 26.46 -2.30 2.61
N ARG A 89 27.54 -1.51 2.76
CA ARG A 89 28.29 -0.94 1.63
C ARG A 89 28.88 -2.00 0.72
N GLY A 90 29.35 -3.12 1.29
CA GLY A 90 29.83 -4.25 0.50
C GLY A 90 28.74 -4.80 -0.43
N VAL A 91 27.53 -5.02 0.09
CA VAL A 91 26.39 -5.50 -0.71
C VAL A 91 25.92 -4.47 -1.73
N LEU A 92 25.88 -3.19 -1.37
CA LEU A 92 25.46 -2.11 -2.28
C LEU A 92 26.33 -2.00 -3.54
N GLN A 93 27.61 -2.37 -3.44
CA GLN A 93 28.58 -2.35 -4.54
C GLN A 93 28.53 -3.61 -5.43
N GLU A 94 27.78 -4.66 -5.04
CA GLU A 94 27.62 -5.84 -5.88
C GLU A 94 26.84 -5.48 -7.15
N PRO A 95 27.33 -5.86 -8.34
CA PRO A 95 26.54 -5.72 -9.57
C PRO A 95 25.35 -6.70 -9.54
N ILE A 96 24.15 -6.22 -9.90
CA ILE A 96 22.96 -7.09 -10.05
C ILE A 96 23.20 -8.19 -11.07
N ASN A 97 23.82 -7.82 -12.20
CA ASN A 97 24.21 -8.76 -13.22
C ASN A 97 25.69 -8.60 -13.61
N PRO A 98 26.56 -9.54 -13.19
CA PRO A 98 27.97 -9.55 -13.56
C PRO A 98 28.24 -9.72 -15.06
N ASP A 99 27.31 -10.31 -15.83
CA ASP A 99 27.50 -10.55 -17.27
C ASP A 99 27.10 -9.34 -18.15
N GLY A 100 26.50 -8.30 -17.56
CA GLY A 100 26.13 -7.05 -18.20
C GLY A 100 24.89 -7.12 -19.10
N THR A 101 24.20 -8.26 -19.21
CA THR A 101 22.98 -8.38 -20.02
C THR A 101 21.74 -7.92 -19.24
N PHE A 102 20.95 -7.01 -19.81
CA PHE A 102 19.72 -6.56 -19.15
C PHE A 102 18.48 -7.21 -19.78
N ALA A 103 17.74 -7.99 -18.99
CA ALA A 103 16.45 -8.54 -19.34
C ALA A 103 15.38 -7.93 -18.41
N ARG A 104 14.53 -7.06 -18.96
CA ARG A 104 13.53 -6.31 -18.18
C ARG A 104 12.66 -7.20 -17.29
N GLU A 105 12.17 -8.31 -17.83
CA GLU A 105 11.28 -9.24 -17.12
C GLU A 105 11.94 -9.94 -15.92
N ILE A 106 13.27 -9.87 -15.82
CA ILE A 106 14.06 -10.54 -14.77
C ILE A 106 14.70 -9.50 -13.87
N HIS A 107 15.31 -8.45 -14.42
CA HIS A 107 16.20 -7.54 -13.68
C HIS A 107 15.52 -6.27 -13.21
N HIS A 108 14.36 -5.89 -13.76
CA HIS A 108 13.74 -4.58 -13.48
C HIS A 108 13.49 -4.35 -11.98
N ASP A 109 12.91 -5.32 -11.28
CA ASP A 109 12.59 -5.19 -9.86
C ASP A 109 13.86 -5.12 -9.01
N PHE A 110 14.90 -5.90 -9.36
CA PHE A 110 16.18 -5.91 -8.66
C PHE A 110 16.93 -4.59 -8.86
N ASP A 111 16.95 -4.05 -10.08
CA ASP A 111 17.56 -2.76 -10.41
C ASP A 111 16.86 -1.63 -9.65
N TRP A 112 15.53 -1.63 -9.65
CA TRP A 112 14.74 -0.68 -8.86
C TRP A 112 15.09 -0.77 -7.38
N LEU A 113 15.20 -1.98 -6.83
CA LEU A 113 15.51 -2.17 -5.42
C LEU A 113 16.93 -1.71 -5.07
N GLN A 114 17.93 -2.02 -5.87
CA GLN A 114 19.29 -1.54 -5.64
C GLN A 114 19.33 -0.01 -5.67
N LEU A 115 18.65 0.63 -6.64
CA LEU A 115 18.54 2.08 -6.70
C LEU A 115 17.87 2.66 -5.45
N ALA A 116 16.76 2.06 -5.01
CA ALA A 116 16.07 2.48 -3.79
C ALA A 116 17.00 2.41 -2.56
N MET A 117 17.73 1.29 -2.41
CA MET A 117 18.67 1.09 -1.31
C MET A 117 19.90 2.02 -1.38
N HIS A 118 20.32 2.46 -2.57
CA HIS A 118 21.36 3.48 -2.73
C HIS A 118 20.89 4.90 -2.41
N SER A 119 19.59 5.17 -2.55
CA SER A 119 19.00 6.50 -2.34
C SER A 119 18.55 6.78 -0.91
N LEU A 120 18.51 5.74 -0.06
CA LEU A 120 18.21 5.82 1.38
C LEU A 120 19.46 6.22 2.18
#